data_AF-A0AAV5B957-F1
#
_entry.id   AF-A0AAV5B957-F1
#
_cell.length_a   1.000
_cell.length_b   1.000
_cell.length_c   1.000
_cell.angle_alpha   90.00
_cell.angle_beta   90.00
_cell.angle_gamma   90.00
#
_symmetry.space_group_name_H-M   'P 1'
#
loop_
_entity.id
_entity.type
_entity.pdbx_description
1 polymer ?
#
loop_
_entity_poly.entity_id
_entity_poly.type
_entity_poly.pdbx_seq_one_letter_code
_entity_poly.pdbx_strand_id
1 'polypeptide(L)'
;MKHDKSSETNEEYDPMIERFTLFSGFFMFEAFSRSEEAVELVARYGMEAKRSFPLFRHVRYDLFIEDTENNIYDIEIENEGRSLNERAIVYSSTLIAQHMKTNEKFESLKDTWVIFLTKKDMEKGYEPYYDYKWFDPKGQRLLSRKAAIRFVNGQYRNDDAFGKLMHDFHCTDPDQMYYDELREIVRYLKKDPEGVKIMCDIMNEAERRWKEQARREERENMMHKLHAKGMSFEEIASIMELPLSTIKTFFRKRSKAV
;
A
#
# COMPACT_ATOMS: atom_id res chain seq x y z
N MET A 1 2.78 12.38 -43.45
CA MET A 1 3.44 12.28 -42.14
C MET A 1 2.40 11.82 -41.14
N LYS A 2 2.59 10.64 -40.54
CA LYS A 2 1.77 10.21 -39.40
C LYS A 2 2.13 11.14 -38.24
N HIS A 3 1.15 11.80 -37.65
CA HIS A 3 1.35 12.49 -36.37
C HIS A 3 1.71 11.43 -35.33
N ASP A 4 2.98 11.41 -34.94
CA ASP A 4 3.44 10.70 -33.78
C ASP A 4 2.85 11.40 -32.55
N LYS A 5 1.95 10.71 -31.84
CA LYS A 5 1.30 11.20 -30.61
C LYS A 5 2.06 10.77 -29.35
N SER A 6 3.32 10.36 -29.46
CA SER A 6 4.05 9.71 -28.36
C SER A 6 4.91 10.63 -27.50
N SER A 7 4.88 11.95 -27.67
CA SER A 7 5.76 12.87 -26.92
C SER A 7 5.08 14.05 -26.23
N GLU A 8 3.77 14.01 -25.99
CA GLU A 8 3.16 14.91 -25.00
C GLU A 8 3.55 14.36 -23.61
N THR A 9 4.73 14.74 -23.13
CA THR A 9 4.98 14.79 -21.69
C THR A 9 3.82 15.59 -21.10
N ASN A 10 2.94 14.96 -20.34
CA ASN A 10 1.86 15.64 -19.62
C ASN A 10 2.50 16.55 -18.56
N GLU A 11 2.97 17.74 -18.96
CA GLU A 11 3.48 18.81 -18.08
C GLU A 11 2.48 19.14 -16.95
N GLU A 12 1.20 18.77 -17.13
CA GLU A 12 0.14 18.86 -16.14
C GLU A 12 0.46 18.12 -14.82
N TYR A 13 1.17 16.99 -14.88
CA TYR A 13 1.42 16.17 -13.68
C TYR A 13 2.76 16.46 -12.99
N ASP A 14 3.68 17.18 -13.63
CA ASP A 14 5.00 17.50 -13.07
C ASP A 14 4.90 18.12 -11.66
N PRO A 15 4.03 19.12 -11.39
CA PRO A 15 3.89 19.70 -10.05
C PRO A 15 3.40 18.70 -8.99
N MET A 16 2.69 17.65 -9.41
CA MET A 16 2.22 16.60 -8.52
C MET A 16 3.30 15.54 -8.30
N ILE A 17 4.05 15.17 -9.34
CA ILE A 17 5.20 14.26 -9.25
C ILE A 17 6.24 14.80 -8.28
N GLU A 18 6.53 16.11 -8.35
CA GLU A 18 7.47 16.78 -7.45
C GLU A 18 7.07 16.65 -5.96
N ARG A 19 5.77 16.62 -5.66
CA ARG A 19 5.24 16.57 -4.28
C ARG A 19 5.21 15.18 -3.66
N PHE A 20 5.40 14.12 -4.44
CA PHE A 20 5.40 12.78 -3.87
C PHE A 20 6.57 12.56 -2.90
N THR A 21 6.34 11.69 -1.94
CA THR A 21 7.36 11.23 -0.97
C THR A 21 7.27 9.71 -0.90
N LEU A 22 8.19 9.03 -0.22
CA LEU A 22 8.07 7.58 -0.04
C LEU A 22 6.92 7.19 0.93
N PHE A 23 6.27 8.16 1.58
CA PHE A 23 4.97 7.95 2.24
C PHE A 23 3.77 7.99 1.27
N SER A 24 3.97 8.36 0.01
CA SER A 24 2.93 8.31 -1.01
C SER A 24 2.87 6.88 -1.58
N GLY A 25 1.87 6.09 -1.19
CA GLY A 25 1.81 4.64 -1.45
C GLY A 25 2.07 4.23 -2.90
N PHE A 26 1.51 4.93 -3.89
CA PHE A 26 1.79 4.65 -5.31
C PHE A 26 3.24 4.93 -5.72
N PHE A 27 3.80 6.05 -5.26
CA PHE A 27 5.17 6.44 -5.57
C PHE A 27 6.19 5.51 -4.89
N MET A 28 5.90 5.14 -3.64
CA MET A 28 6.64 4.14 -2.88
C MET A 28 6.69 2.82 -3.65
N PHE A 29 5.52 2.29 -4.02
CA PHE A 29 5.43 1.05 -4.78
C PHE A 29 6.29 1.09 -6.05
N GLU A 30 6.19 2.18 -6.82
CA GLU A 30 6.97 2.31 -8.04
C GLU A 30 8.48 2.35 -7.76
N ALA A 31 8.92 3.10 -6.73
CA ALA A 31 10.32 3.18 -6.34
C ALA A 31 10.88 1.82 -5.92
N PHE A 32 10.23 1.13 -4.98
CA PHE A 32 10.72 -0.13 -4.45
C PHE A 32 10.57 -1.29 -5.44
N SER A 33 9.63 -1.23 -6.38
CA SER A 33 9.54 -2.22 -7.47
C SER A 33 10.72 -2.18 -8.45
N ARG A 34 11.50 -1.08 -8.44
CA ARG A 34 12.58 -0.81 -9.40
C ARG A 34 13.98 -0.75 -8.78
N SER A 35 14.09 -0.76 -7.46
CA SER A 35 15.38 -0.69 -6.77
C SER A 35 15.45 -1.73 -5.66
N GLU A 36 16.16 -2.82 -5.94
CA GLU A 36 16.55 -3.83 -4.94
C GLU A 36 17.42 -3.17 -3.85
N GLU A 37 18.28 -2.26 -4.29
CA GLU A 37 18.92 -1.12 -3.61
C GLU A 37 18.18 -0.59 -2.37
N ALA A 38 17.08 0.07 -2.71
CA ALA A 38 16.19 0.74 -1.78
C ALA A 38 15.50 -0.27 -0.85
N VAL A 39 15.04 -1.41 -1.38
CA VAL A 39 14.40 -2.46 -0.59
C VAL A 39 15.37 -2.99 0.47
N GLU A 40 16.61 -3.29 0.09
CA GLU A 40 17.66 -3.75 1.00
C GLU A 40 18.01 -2.70 2.05
N LEU A 41 18.03 -1.41 1.70
CA LEU A 41 18.24 -0.35 2.69
C LEU A 41 17.13 -0.36 3.76
N VAL A 42 15.86 -0.38 3.35
CA VAL A 42 14.73 -0.40 4.29
C VAL A 42 14.76 -1.69 5.12
N ALA A 43 15.09 -2.80 4.50
CA ALA A 43 15.34 -4.06 5.17
C ALA A 43 16.48 -3.96 6.18
N ARG A 44 17.59 -3.27 5.94
CA ARG A 44 18.65 -3.15 6.97
C ARG A 44 18.18 -2.45 8.25
N TYR A 45 17.25 -1.51 8.13
CA TYR A 45 16.61 -0.84 9.27
C TYR A 45 15.32 -1.52 9.74
N GLY A 46 14.91 -2.58 9.05
CA GLY A 46 13.65 -3.29 9.18
C GLY A 46 13.74 -4.82 9.23
N MET A 47 14.95 -5.41 9.23
CA MET A 47 15.37 -6.84 9.18
C MET A 47 15.88 -7.35 7.79
N GLU A 48 17.02 -8.08 7.79
CA GLU A 48 17.80 -8.55 6.62
C GLU A 48 16.90 -9.17 5.52
N ALA A 49 16.88 -8.67 4.28
CA ALA A 49 15.92 -9.14 3.26
C ALA A 49 16.53 -10.09 2.22
N LYS A 50 15.78 -11.11 1.82
CA LYS A 50 15.67 -11.61 0.44
C LYS A 50 14.32 -11.16 -0.15
N ARG A 51 14.30 -11.04 -1.49
CA ARG A 51 13.15 -10.63 -2.33
C ARG A 51 11.77 -11.10 -1.89
N SER A 52 10.74 -10.31 -2.18
CA SER A 52 9.54 -10.78 -2.90
C SER A 52 8.62 -9.64 -3.39
N PHE A 53 8.01 -9.84 -4.56
CA PHE A 53 7.08 -8.91 -5.24
C PHE A 53 5.65 -9.07 -4.68
N PRO A 54 4.82 -8.02 -4.59
CA PRO A 54 3.53 -8.15 -3.94
C PRO A 54 2.51 -8.71 -4.93
N LEU A 55 2.22 -10.02 -4.85
CA LEU A 55 0.88 -10.53 -5.13
C LEU A 55 0.72 -11.95 -4.55
N PHE A 56 0.17 -12.05 -3.33
CA PHE A 56 -0.43 -13.30 -2.86
C PHE A 56 -1.93 -13.08 -2.56
N ARG A 57 -2.73 -13.95 -3.19
CA ARG A 57 -4.19 -14.11 -3.08
C ARG A 57 -4.93 -13.17 -2.09
N HIS A 58 -5.71 -12.24 -2.65
CA HIS A 58 -6.74 -11.44 -1.98
C HIS A 58 -6.30 -10.37 -0.96
N VAL A 59 -5.00 -10.15 -0.73
CA VAL A 59 -4.47 -9.01 0.04
C VAL A 59 -3.30 -8.40 -0.74
N ARG A 60 -3.22 -7.06 -0.79
CA ARG A 60 -2.09 -6.35 -1.39
C ARG A 60 -1.21 -5.84 -0.26
N TYR A 61 -0.01 -6.38 -0.14
CA TYR A 61 1.04 -5.85 0.71
C TYR A 61 1.70 -4.67 0.02
N ASP A 62 2.00 -3.63 0.78
CA ASP A 62 2.74 -2.47 0.28
C ASP A 62 4.19 -2.85 -0.03
N LEU A 63 4.86 -3.56 0.88
CA LEU A 63 6.16 -4.18 0.66
C LEU A 63 6.28 -5.48 1.46
N PHE A 64 6.61 -6.58 0.78
CA PHE A 64 6.81 -7.88 1.41
C PHE A 64 8.27 -8.30 1.30
N ILE A 65 8.83 -8.81 2.39
CA ILE A 65 10.22 -9.25 2.47
C ILE A 65 10.25 -10.65 3.12
N GLU A 66 11.13 -11.52 2.63
CA GLU A 66 11.45 -12.79 3.26
C GLU A 66 12.96 -12.84 3.54
N ASP A 67 13.41 -13.04 4.77
CA ASP A 67 14.86 -13.05 5.05
C ASP A 67 15.57 -14.37 4.67
N THR A 68 16.88 -14.44 4.88
CA THR A 68 17.66 -15.66 4.62
C THR A 68 17.28 -16.84 5.51
N GLU A 69 16.60 -16.61 6.63
CA GLU A 69 16.06 -17.63 7.53
C GLU A 69 14.60 -18.01 7.19
N ASN A 70 14.03 -17.40 6.15
CA ASN A 70 12.65 -17.45 5.70
C ASN A 70 11.65 -16.86 6.71
N ASN A 71 12.08 -15.92 7.56
CA ASN A 71 11.15 -15.09 8.31
C ASN A 71 10.50 -14.10 7.35
N ILE A 72 9.25 -13.73 7.63
CA ILE A 72 8.41 -12.96 6.71
C ILE A 72 8.03 -11.62 7.32
N TYR A 73 8.09 -10.59 6.49
CA TYR A 73 7.86 -9.20 6.88
C TYR A 73 6.86 -8.59 5.92
N ASP A 74 5.75 -8.12 6.47
CA ASP A 74 4.77 -7.30 5.79
C ASP A 74 4.96 -5.85 6.24
N ILE A 75 5.40 -4.98 5.33
CA ILE A 75 5.62 -3.57 5.58
C ILE A 75 4.49 -2.77 4.92
N GLU A 76 3.73 -2.07 5.76
CA GLU A 76 2.54 -1.30 5.39
C GLU A 76 2.80 0.19 5.58
N ILE A 77 2.56 1.01 4.54
CA ILE A 77 2.68 2.47 4.65
C ILE A 77 1.38 3.02 5.24
N GLU A 78 1.48 3.67 6.38
CA GLU A 78 0.33 4.24 7.07
C GLU A 78 0.41 5.78 7.13
N ASN A 79 -0.62 6.44 6.62
CA ASN A 79 -0.71 7.90 6.60
C ASN A 79 -1.76 8.47 7.56
N GLU A 80 -2.84 7.73 7.82
CA GLU A 80 -4.03 8.21 8.53
C GLU A 80 -4.20 7.58 9.92
N GLY A 81 -3.57 6.43 10.16
CA GLY A 81 -3.59 5.73 11.44
C GLY A 81 -4.91 5.05 11.77
N ARG A 82 -5.79 4.85 10.78
CA ARG A 82 -7.12 4.27 11.02
C ARG A 82 -7.02 2.80 11.38
N SER A 83 -7.49 2.45 12.57
CA SER A 83 -7.60 1.07 13.06
C SER A 83 -6.28 0.29 12.95
N LEU A 84 -5.15 0.96 13.22
CA LEU A 84 -3.82 0.38 13.13
C LEU A 84 -3.70 -0.92 13.93
N ASN A 85 -4.17 -0.90 15.17
CA ASN A 85 -4.09 -2.04 16.07
C ASN A 85 -4.91 -3.24 15.54
N GLU A 86 -6.15 -3.00 15.12
CA GLU A 86 -7.01 -4.05 14.59
C GLU A 86 -6.46 -4.60 13.26
N ARG A 87 -5.96 -3.73 12.38
CA ARG A 87 -5.32 -4.13 11.12
C ARG A 87 -4.08 -4.97 11.38
N ALA A 88 -3.24 -4.58 12.33
CA ALA A 88 -2.04 -5.32 12.68
C ALA A 88 -2.36 -6.76 13.13
N ILE A 89 -3.43 -6.94 13.91
CA ILE A 89 -3.89 -8.27 14.32
C ILE A 89 -4.39 -9.08 13.11
N VAL A 90 -5.21 -8.47 12.24
CA VAL A 90 -5.76 -9.13 11.05
C VAL A 90 -4.65 -9.52 10.08
N TYR A 91 -3.71 -8.61 9.81
CA TYR A 91 -2.59 -8.84 8.90
C TYR A 91 -1.66 -9.90 9.46
N SER A 92 -1.33 -9.87 10.76
CA SER A 92 -0.48 -10.88 11.38
C SER A 92 -1.08 -12.28 11.26
N SER A 93 -2.37 -12.42 11.57
CA SER A 93 -3.09 -13.70 11.42
C SER A 93 -3.14 -14.17 9.97
N THR A 94 -3.43 -13.25 9.03
CA THR A 94 -3.52 -13.55 7.60
C THR A 94 -2.17 -13.99 7.03
N LEU A 95 -1.11 -13.26 7.38
CA LEU A 95 0.24 -13.51 6.94
C LEU A 95 0.71 -14.91 7.39
N ILE A 96 0.49 -15.26 8.65
CA ILE A 96 0.78 -16.60 9.18
C ILE A 96 -0.02 -17.67 8.43
N ALA A 97 -1.34 -17.48 8.30
CA ALA A 97 -2.22 -18.48 7.67
C ALA A 97 -1.88 -18.73 6.20
N GLN A 98 -1.44 -17.71 5.47
CA GLN A 98 -1.07 -17.82 4.05
C GLN A 98 0.26 -18.53 3.83
N HIS A 99 1.20 -18.41 4.78
CA HIS A 99 2.55 -18.97 4.64
C HIS A 99 2.70 -20.35 5.29
N MET A 100 1.68 -20.82 6.01
CA MET A 100 1.60 -22.18 6.51
C MET A 100 1.27 -23.17 5.40
N LYS A 101 2.11 -24.20 5.23
CA LYS A 101 1.83 -25.31 4.31
C LYS A 101 0.83 -26.28 4.92
N THR A 102 0.08 -26.98 4.06
CA THR A 102 -0.78 -28.09 4.50
C THR A 102 0.06 -29.14 5.23
N ASN A 103 -0.39 -29.54 6.43
CA ASN A 103 0.30 -30.48 7.32
C ASN A 103 1.65 -29.99 7.90
N GLU A 104 1.96 -28.70 7.80
CA GLU A 104 3.10 -28.12 8.49
C GLU A 104 2.89 -28.08 10.01
N LYS A 105 3.96 -28.38 10.75
CA LYS A 105 3.95 -28.37 12.21
C LYS A 105 3.96 -26.93 12.72
N PHE A 106 3.17 -26.61 13.74
CA PHE A 106 3.14 -25.25 14.28
C PHE A 106 4.48 -24.82 14.88
N GLU A 107 5.31 -25.75 15.32
CA GLU A 107 6.65 -25.48 15.83
C GLU A 107 7.63 -25.02 14.74
N SER A 108 7.35 -25.29 13.46
CA SER A 108 8.17 -24.81 12.33
C SER A 108 7.75 -23.45 11.80
N LEU A 109 6.75 -22.81 12.42
CA LEU A 109 6.32 -21.45 12.09
C LEU A 109 7.52 -20.50 12.02
N LYS A 110 7.58 -19.74 10.93
CA LYS A 110 8.59 -18.71 10.71
C LYS A 110 8.26 -17.48 11.52
N ASP A 111 9.30 -16.72 11.90
CA ASP A 111 9.05 -15.47 12.60
C ASP A 111 8.39 -14.52 11.61
N THR A 112 7.29 -13.91 12.05
CA THR A 112 6.40 -13.11 11.22
C THR A 112 6.30 -11.72 11.81
N TRP A 113 6.52 -10.71 10.98
CA TRP A 113 6.43 -9.31 11.38
C TRP A 113 5.43 -8.58 10.50
N VAL A 114 4.55 -7.82 11.14
CA VAL A 114 3.75 -6.79 10.48
C VAL A 114 4.27 -5.44 10.94
N ILE A 115 4.80 -4.66 10.01
CA ILE A 115 5.50 -3.42 10.27
C ILE A 115 4.71 -2.29 9.62
N PHE A 116 4.11 -1.41 10.42
CA PHE A 116 3.51 -0.18 9.91
C PHE A 116 4.54 0.92 9.91
N LEU A 117 4.90 1.41 8.73
CA LEU A 117 5.68 2.63 8.58
C LEU A 117 4.72 3.82 8.59
N THR A 118 4.56 4.44 9.77
CA THR A 118 3.59 5.51 9.96
C THR A 118 4.23 6.85 9.64
N LYS A 119 3.55 7.70 8.87
CA LYS A 119 4.06 9.05 8.53
C LYS A 119 4.30 9.92 9.77
N LYS A 120 3.55 9.66 10.85
CA LYS A 120 3.63 10.38 12.13
C LYS A 120 3.99 9.44 13.26
N ASP A 121 4.40 10.01 14.39
CA ASP A 121 4.53 9.29 15.64
C ASP A 121 3.13 9.01 16.19
N MET A 122 2.65 7.78 16.00
CA MET A 122 1.30 7.39 16.44
C MET A 122 1.23 7.14 17.94
N GLU A 123 2.35 6.74 18.56
CA GLU A 123 2.45 6.45 19.99
C GLU A 123 2.87 7.67 20.82
N LYS A 124 3.40 8.71 20.15
CA LYS A 124 3.78 10.02 20.74
C LYS A 124 4.89 9.94 21.78
N GLY A 125 5.71 8.89 21.74
CA GLY A 125 6.86 8.72 22.62
C GLY A 125 8.18 9.22 22.04
N TYR A 126 8.19 9.63 20.76
CA TYR A 126 9.36 10.06 19.99
C TYR A 126 10.49 9.00 19.93
N GLU A 127 10.13 7.73 19.96
CA GLU A 127 11.04 6.61 19.71
C GLU A 127 11.07 6.29 18.21
N PRO A 128 12.15 5.70 17.67
CA PRO A 128 12.22 5.32 16.26
C PRO A 128 11.16 4.28 15.87
N TYR A 129 10.80 3.38 16.79
CA TYR A 129 9.75 2.39 16.58
C TYR A 129 9.24 1.80 17.90
N TYR A 130 8.08 1.15 17.83
CA TYR A 130 7.39 0.50 18.94
C TYR A 130 7.11 -0.96 18.59
N ASP A 131 7.66 -1.90 19.37
CA ASP A 131 7.47 -3.34 19.19
C ASP A 131 6.35 -3.86 20.09
N TYR A 132 5.40 -4.58 19.50
CA TYR A 132 4.34 -5.29 20.20
C TYR A 132 4.52 -6.80 20.01
N LYS A 133 4.70 -7.49 21.13
CA LYS A 133 4.95 -8.95 21.19
C LYS A 133 3.99 -9.58 22.19
N TRP A 134 3.67 -10.84 21.97
CA TRP A 134 2.80 -11.59 22.87
C TRP A 134 3.54 -11.92 24.17
N PHE A 135 3.19 -11.25 25.26
CA PHE A 135 3.83 -11.37 26.56
C PHE A 135 2.86 -11.90 27.62
N ASP A 136 3.32 -12.86 28.44
CA ASP A 136 2.62 -13.33 29.63
C ASP A 136 3.03 -12.45 30.83
N PRO A 137 2.13 -11.58 31.35
CA PRO A 137 2.48 -10.67 32.44
C PRO A 137 2.76 -11.39 33.76
N LYS A 138 2.10 -12.53 34.00
CA LYS A 138 2.25 -13.28 35.26
C LYS A 138 3.54 -14.11 35.26
N GLY A 139 3.83 -14.77 34.14
CA GLY A 139 5.03 -15.58 33.96
C GLY A 139 6.28 -14.77 33.58
N GLN A 140 6.14 -13.47 33.32
CA GLN A 140 7.21 -12.57 32.88
C GLN A 140 8.01 -13.11 31.69
N ARG A 141 7.33 -13.65 30.68
CA ARG A 141 7.95 -14.28 29.52
C ARG A 141 7.16 -14.05 28.24
N LEU A 142 7.83 -14.14 27.10
CA LEU A 142 7.14 -14.14 25.81
C LEU A 142 6.34 -15.44 25.63
N LEU A 143 5.12 -15.32 25.12
CA LEU A 143 4.29 -16.46 24.71
C LEU A 143 4.89 -17.13 23.47
N SER A 144 5.34 -16.32 22.51
CA SER A 144 5.95 -16.77 21.26
C SER A 144 6.79 -15.64 20.66
N ARG A 145 7.87 -16.00 19.96
CA ARG A 145 8.63 -15.08 19.08
C ARG A 145 8.14 -15.10 17.64
N LYS A 146 7.19 -15.98 17.31
CA LYS A 146 6.75 -16.26 15.94
C LYS A 146 5.89 -15.17 15.30
N ALA A 147 5.36 -14.24 16.08
CA ALA A 147 4.52 -13.16 15.59
C ALA A 147 4.81 -11.88 16.37
N ALA A 148 5.17 -10.81 15.66
CA ALA A 148 5.40 -9.50 16.21
C ALA A 148 4.80 -8.41 15.32
N ILE A 149 4.48 -7.28 15.93
CA ILE A 149 4.01 -6.07 15.25
C ILE A 149 5.00 -4.96 15.58
N ARG A 150 5.33 -4.13 14.59
CA ARG A 150 6.14 -2.93 14.79
C ARG A 150 5.43 -1.71 14.21
N PHE A 151 5.34 -0.64 14.97
CA PHE A 151 4.99 0.68 14.45
C PHE A 151 6.25 1.52 14.35
N VAL A 152 6.66 1.85 13.13
CA VAL A 152 7.81 2.71 12.85
C VAL A 152 7.37 4.17 12.81
N ASN A 153 8.07 4.99 13.57
CA ASN A 153 7.84 6.43 13.65
C ASN A 153 8.50 7.19 12.50
N GLY A 154 7.72 7.51 11.47
CA GLY A 154 8.16 8.35 10.36
C GLY A 154 8.52 9.79 10.73
N GLN A 155 8.07 10.30 11.88
CA GLN A 155 8.40 11.64 12.37
C GLN A 155 9.74 11.72 13.10
N TYR A 156 10.41 10.59 13.34
CA TYR A 156 11.70 10.55 14.02
C TYR A 156 12.78 11.30 13.21
N ARG A 157 13.54 12.21 13.85
CA ARG A 157 14.50 13.12 13.20
C ARG A 157 15.83 13.29 13.95
N ASN A 158 16.22 12.33 14.78
CA ASN A 158 17.53 12.42 15.44
C ASN A 158 18.68 12.29 14.44
N ASP A 159 19.87 12.79 14.80
CA ASP A 159 21.08 12.65 13.99
C ASP A 159 21.71 11.26 14.16
N ASP A 160 20.93 10.25 13.79
CA ASP A 160 21.38 8.88 13.62
C ASP A 160 20.96 8.37 12.25
N ALA A 161 21.36 7.14 11.94
CA ALA A 161 21.12 6.57 10.63
C ALA A 161 19.62 6.34 10.35
N PHE A 162 18.82 6.06 11.38
CA PHE A 162 17.39 5.87 11.26
C PHE A 162 16.64 7.20 11.08
N GLY A 163 17.03 8.25 11.80
CA GLY A 163 16.50 9.61 11.63
C GLY A 163 16.79 10.16 10.24
N LYS A 164 17.96 9.86 9.67
CA LYS A 164 18.30 10.14 8.26
C LYS A 164 17.41 9.36 7.29
N LEU A 165 17.08 8.11 7.60
CA LEU A 165 16.18 7.30 6.77
C LEU A 165 14.77 7.92 6.77
N MET A 166 14.24 8.25 7.94
CA MET A 166 12.91 8.85 8.08
C MET A 166 12.83 10.26 7.48
N HIS A 167 13.95 11.00 7.48
CA HIS A 167 14.09 12.23 6.69
C HIS A 167 13.88 11.95 5.20
N ASP A 168 14.60 10.99 4.63
CA ASP A 168 14.52 10.69 3.19
C ASP A 168 13.13 10.22 2.79
N PHE A 169 12.45 9.43 3.62
CA PHE A 169 11.08 9.03 3.37
C PHE A 169 10.10 10.22 3.25
N HIS A 170 10.39 11.33 3.94
CA HIS A 170 9.62 12.56 3.85
C HIS A 170 10.10 13.54 2.78
N CYS A 171 11.29 13.31 2.21
CA CYS A 171 11.94 14.27 1.37
C CYS A 171 11.32 14.26 -0.03
N THR A 172 11.00 15.45 -0.54
CA THR A 172 10.49 15.62 -1.91
C THR A 172 11.62 15.84 -2.90
N ASP A 173 12.74 16.42 -2.49
CA ASP A 173 13.88 16.67 -3.37
C ASP A 173 14.95 15.59 -3.18
N PRO A 174 15.25 14.76 -4.20
CA PRO A 174 16.29 13.75 -4.09
C PRO A 174 17.66 14.35 -3.73
N ASP A 175 17.96 15.59 -4.13
CA ASP A 175 19.27 16.19 -3.85
C ASP A 175 19.50 16.49 -2.37
N GLN A 176 18.44 16.44 -1.54
CA GLN A 176 18.50 16.57 -0.09
C GLN A 176 18.48 15.23 0.65
N MET A 177 18.38 14.09 -0.06
CA MET A 177 18.38 12.77 0.60
C MET A 177 19.75 12.40 1.16
N TYR A 178 19.80 11.56 2.20
CA TYR A 178 21.04 11.06 2.79
C TYR A 178 21.50 9.77 2.14
N TYR A 179 20.58 8.86 1.80
CA TYR A 179 20.89 7.54 1.25
C TYR A 179 20.83 7.53 -0.27
N ASP A 180 21.93 7.10 -0.89
CA ASP A 180 22.05 7.07 -2.35
C ASP A 180 21.07 6.06 -2.97
N GLU A 181 20.79 4.96 -2.28
CA GLU A 181 19.84 3.94 -2.73
C GLU A 181 18.43 4.51 -2.93
N LEU A 182 17.99 5.43 -2.06
CA LEU A 182 16.70 6.13 -2.21
C LEU A 182 16.82 7.32 -3.16
N ARG A 183 17.91 8.07 -3.06
CA ARG A 183 18.19 9.26 -3.89
C ARG A 183 18.07 8.95 -5.36
N GLU A 184 18.75 7.90 -5.83
CA GLU A 184 18.86 7.61 -7.26
C GLU A 184 17.52 7.19 -7.84
N ILE A 185 16.75 6.33 -7.16
CA ILE A 185 15.43 5.91 -7.65
C ILE A 185 14.40 7.05 -7.59
N VAL A 186 14.45 7.89 -6.55
CA VAL A 186 13.56 9.06 -6.44
C VAL A 186 13.93 10.10 -7.50
N ARG A 187 15.21 10.30 -7.77
CA ARG A 187 15.68 11.17 -8.86
C ARG A 187 15.23 10.65 -10.21
N TYR A 188 15.35 9.35 -10.47
CA TYR A 188 14.87 8.74 -11.70
C TYR A 188 13.37 9.02 -11.90
N LEU A 189 12.52 8.69 -10.92
CA LEU A 189 11.07 8.85 -11.06
C LEU A 189 10.60 10.31 -11.17
N LYS A 190 11.41 11.29 -10.74
CA LYS A 190 11.03 12.70 -10.70
C LYS A 190 11.71 13.60 -11.71
N LYS A 191 12.94 13.28 -12.13
CA LYS A 191 13.78 14.14 -12.97
C LYS A 191 14.20 13.47 -14.27
N ASP A 192 14.24 12.14 -14.34
CA ASP A 192 14.55 11.45 -15.58
C ASP A 192 13.32 11.42 -16.51
N PRO A 193 13.45 11.78 -17.81
CA PRO A 193 12.32 11.79 -18.73
C PRO A 193 11.55 10.47 -18.83
N GLU A 194 12.23 9.32 -18.72
CA GLU A 194 11.58 8.01 -18.74
C GLU A 194 10.81 7.76 -17.44
N GLY A 195 11.44 8.06 -16.29
CA GLY A 195 10.80 7.92 -14.97
C GLY A 195 9.57 8.82 -14.82
N VAL A 196 9.67 10.08 -15.26
CA VAL A 196 8.54 11.02 -15.27
C VAL A 196 7.42 10.51 -16.18
N LYS A 197 7.75 9.99 -17.36
CA LYS A 197 6.75 9.42 -18.27
C LYS A 197 6.02 8.23 -17.63
N ILE A 198 6.73 7.33 -16.94
CA ILE A 198 6.11 6.22 -16.20
C ILE A 198 5.13 6.76 -15.15
N MET A 199 5.54 7.77 -14.38
CA MET A 199 4.66 8.37 -13.36
C MET A 199 3.43 9.03 -13.98
N CYS A 200 3.58 9.75 -15.09
CA CYS A 200 2.47 10.32 -15.85
C CYS A 200 1.50 9.24 -16.36
N ASP A 201 2.02 8.12 -16.88
CA ASP A 201 1.20 7.00 -17.36
C ASP A 201 0.39 6.37 -16.20
N ILE A 202 1.02 6.18 -15.02
CA ILE A 202 0.34 5.70 -13.80
C ILE A 202 -0.76 6.66 -13.35
N MET A 203 -0.47 7.96 -13.34
CA MET A 203 -1.44 8.99 -12.92
C MET A 203 -2.63 9.09 -13.88
N ASN A 204 -2.37 9.05 -15.19
CA ASN A 204 -3.41 8.98 -16.22
C ASN A 204 -4.31 7.76 -16.02
N GLU A 205 -3.72 6.59 -15.75
CA GLU A 205 -4.52 5.39 -15.51
C GLU A 205 -5.35 5.50 -14.23
N ALA A 206 -4.78 6.03 -13.15
CA ALA A 206 -5.49 6.26 -11.90
C ALA A 206 -6.68 7.20 -12.10
N GLU A 207 -6.48 8.31 -12.83
CA GLU A 207 -7.55 9.25 -13.15
C GLU A 207 -8.65 8.61 -14.01
N ARG A 208 -8.28 7.83 -15.03
CA ARG A 208 -9.25 7.09 -15.86
C ARG A 208 -10.08 6.14 -15.00
N ARG A 209 -9.44 5.34 -14.14
CA ARG A 209 -10.13 4.41 -13.23
C ARG A 209 -11.05 5.14 -12.27
N TRP A 210 -10.63 6.28 -11.74
CA TRP A 210 -11.45 7.10 -10.85
C TRP A 210 -12.69 7.66 -11.56
N LYS A 211 -12.53 8.20 -12.78
CA LYS A 211 -13.65 8.67 -13.62
C LYS A 211 -14.61 7.54 -13.99
N GLU A 212 -14.11 6.33 -14.25
CA GLU A 212 -14.95 5.16 -14.52
C GLU A 212 -15.72 4.70 -13.29
N GLN A 213 -15.07 4.70 -12.11
CA GLN A 213 -15.70 4.38 -10.85
C GLN A 213 -16.78 5.40 -10.47
N ALA A 214 -16.49 6.70 -10.58
CA ALA A 214 -17.47 7.76 -10.32
C ALA A 214 -18.71 7.62 -11.22
N ARG A 215 -18.51 7.40 -12.53
CA ARG A 215 -19.63 7.14 -13.47
C ARG A 215 -20.41 5.87 -13.11
N ARG A 216 -19.73 4.83 -12.62
CA ARG A 216 -20.40 3.61 -12.15
C ARG A 216 -21.25 3.90 -10.92
N GLU A 217 -20.70 4.59 -9.92
CA GLU A 217 -21.41 4.96 -8.70
C GLU A 217 -22.60 5.88 -8.98
N GLU A 218 -22.48 6.85 -9.88
CA GLU A 218 -23.59 7.70 -10.34
C GLU A 218 -24.71 6.88 -10.96
N ARG A 219 -24.37 5.92 -11.85
CA ARG A 219 -25.36 5.01 -12.44
C ARG A 219 -26.03 4.15 -11.38
N GLU A 220 -25.26 3.53 -10.49
CA GLU A 220 -25.79 2.70 -9.41
C GLU A 220 -26.73 3.50 -8.46
N ASN A 221 -26.35 4.74 -8.14
CA ASN A 221 -27.17 5.66 -7.35
C ASN A 221 -28.46 6.07 -8.07
N MET A 222 -28.39 6.29 -9.39
CA MET A 222 -29.59 6.60 -10.19
C MET A 222 -30.54 5.41 -10.28
N MET A 223 -30.04 4.18 -10.48
CA MET A 223 -30.84 2.96 -10.41
C MET A 223 -31.59 2.86 -9.08
N HIS A 224 -30.88 3.11 -7.97
CA HIS A 224 -31.48 3.10 -6.64
C HIS A 224 -32.57 4.16 -6.47
N LYS A 225 -32.33 5.40 -6.91
CA LYS A 225 -33.33 6.47 -6.82
C LYS A 225 -34.58 6.18 -7.65
N LEU A 226 -34.44 5.64 -8.85
CA LEU A 226 -35.58 5.32 -9.72
C LEU A 226 -36.40 4.15 -9.14
N HIS A 227 -35.73 3.10 -8.66
CA HIS A 227 -36.39 1.97 -8.00
C HIS A 227 -37.11 2.40 -6.71
N ALA A 228 -36.49 3.27 -5.89
CA ALA A 228 -37.12 3.80 -4.68
C ALA A 228 -38.37 4.66 -4.97
N LYS A 229 -38.49 5.21 -6.19
CA LYS A 229 -39.70 5.90 -6.67
C LYS A 229 -40.79 4.95 -7.20
N GLY A 230 -40.59 3.63 -7.10
CA GLY A 230 -41.58 2.62 -7.50
C GLY A 230 -41.55 2.23 -8.97
N MET A 231 -40.53 2.62 -9.73
CA MET A 231 -40.38 2.23 -11.14
C MET A 231 -40.00 0.75 -11.28
N SER A 232 -40.59 0.08 -12.26
CA SER A 232 -40.25 -1.28 -12.67
C SER A 232 -38.84 -1.37 -13.26
N PHE A 233 -38.26 -2.57 -13.28
CA PHE A 233 -36.93 -2.77 -13.87
C PHE A 233 -36.90 -2.46 -15.36
N GLU A 234 -38.01 -2.70 -16.07
CA GLU A 234 -38.19 -2.38 -17.48
C GLU A 234 -38.22 -0.86 -17.72
N GLU A 235 -38.89 -0.08 -16.87
CA GLU A 235 -38.88 1.38 -16.92
C GLU A 235 -37.49 1.96 -16.61
N ILE A 236 -36.81 1.42 -15.59
CA ILE A 236 -35.44 1.83 -15.24
C ILE A 236 -34.47 1.52 -16.37
N ALA A 237 -34.57 0.33 -16.97
CA ALA A 237 -33.75 -0.08 -18.11
C ALA A 237 -33.93 0.87 -19.31
N SER A 238 -35.18 1.29 -19.56
CA SER A 238 -35.51 2.26 -20.60
C SER A 238 -34.91 3.65 -20.30
N ILE A 239 -35.15 4.20 -19.11
CA ILE A 239 -34.68 5.55 -18.71
C ILE A 239 -33.15 5.64 -18.73
N MET A 240 -32.47 4.56 -18.32
CA MET A 240 -31.02 4.53 -18.23
C MET A 240 -30.35 4.02 -19.51
N GLU A 241 -31.13 3.62 -20.52
CA GLU A 241 -30.65 2.99 -21.76
C GLU A 241 -29.71 1.80 -21.50
N LEU A 242 -30.05 0.98 -20.51
CA LEU A 242 -29.27 -0.19 -20.11
C LEU A 242 -30.04 -1.48 -20.37
N PRO A 243 -29.34 -2.59 -20.67
CA PRO A 243 -30.01 -3.88 -20.78
C PRO A 243 -30.76 -4.23 -19.50
N LEU A 244 -31.98 -4.75 -19.65
CA LEU A 244 -32.81 -5.21 -18.52
C LEU A 244 -32.09 -6.25 -17.65
N SER A 245 -31.23 -7.08 -18.27
CA SER A 245 -30.37 -8.04 -17.57
C SER A 245 -29.36 -7.36 -16.63
N THR A 246 -28.84 -6.18 -16.99
CA THR A 246 -27.93 -5.38 -16.15
C THR A 246 -28.65 -4.88 -14.90
N ILE A 247 -29.86 -4.32 -15.06
CA ILE A 247 -30.69 -3.85 -13.94
C ILE A 247 -31.03 -5.01 -13.00
N LYS A 248 -31.53 -6.13 -13.55
CA LYS A 248 -31.86 -7.33 -12.76
C LYS A 248 -30.64 -7.89 -12.02
N THR A 249 -29.47 -7.91 -12.65
CA THR A 249 -28.23 -8.39 -12.03
C THR A 249 -27.77 -7.49 -10.88
N PHE A 250 -27.85 -6.17 -11.07
CA PHE A 250 -27.50 -5.19 -10.04
C PHE A 250 -28.31 -5.39 -8.76
N PHE A 251 -29.64 -5.44 -8.86
CA PHE A 251 -30.51 -5.65 -7.70
C PHE A 251 -30.41 -7.07 -7.12
N ARG A 252 -30.16 -8.11 -7.94
CA ARG A 252 -29.98 -9.50 -7.46
C ARG A 252 -28.72 -9.69 -6.62
N LYS A 253 -27.61 -9.02 -6.96
CA LYS A 253 -26.35 -9.12 -6.20
C LYS A 253 -26.49 -8.62 -4.76
N ARG A 254 -27.44 -7.72 -4.49
CA ARG A 254 -27.63 -7.10 -3.18
C ARG A 254 -28.54 -7.90 -2.24
N SER A 255 -29.48 -8.71 -2.75
CA SER A 255 -30.28 -9.64 -1.93
C SER A 255 -29.47 -10.78 -1.28
N LYS A 256 -28.20 -10.97 -1.68
CA LYS A 256 -27.29 -11.96 -1.06
C LYS A 256 -26.31 -11.35 -0.04
N ALA A 257 -26.38 -10.04 0.20
CA ALA A 257 -25.48 -9.30 1.08
C ALA A 257 -26.17 -8.81 2.37
N VAL A 258 -27.35 -9.37 2.68
CA VAL A 258 -28.11 -9.15 3.93
C VAL A 258 -28.23 -10.48 4.66
#